data_AF-A0AA47PB53-F1
#
_entry.id   AF-A0AA47PB53-F1
#
_cell.length_a   1.000
_cell.length_b   1.000
_cell.length_c   1.000
_cell.angle_alpha   90.00
_cell.angle_beta   90.00
_cell.angle_gamma   90.00
#
_symmetry.space_group_name_H-M   'P 1'
#
loop_
_entity.id
_entity.type
_entity.pdbx_description
1 polymer ?
#
loop_
_entity_poly.entity_id
_entity_poly.type
_entity_poly.pdbx_seq_one_letter_code
_entity_poly.pdbx_strand_id
1 'polypeptide(L)'
;MQYGLLPRLLWPLTLYEVPLSKVEKLERLVSSYAKKWLGLPKCLSSIGLYGKGMLHLPISSLAEEYKCAKVRLEMMLLDLSDPFIAQAAPILATGRKWTPLVATEQAKAALRHRDIVGRVQEGRSGLGLGASTPAWSNANPSERRKLVVQEVRREEEEGRRTQAVAQAKQGRWMAWEGVEKRRISWRDLWEMGAFRASFTIRAAYDVLPSPANLSQWYGEDPTCPLCPCPATLKHILVGCKTSLTQGRYTWRHNQVLKCLAVVLENQRTSVNALPPPSSQWQPAPFVREGQASLATIRADTGQLGRAPDWKLLTDLDKKLCFPSEIVSTNLRPDLVLWSPSLKLVYIIELKVPWEGAVEEANERKKLRYADLAADAQQQGWKARIRPVEVGCRGFVVTSTSRLLGEMGVRGKAHRQAVKDLSRAAEKGSQWLWMKRKDLTWAFK
;
A
#
# COMPACT_ATOMS: atom_id res chain seq x y z
N MET A 1 -3.49 16.22 17.28
CA MET A 1 -3.43 17.47 16.48
C MET A 1 -4.57 17.54 15.45
N GLN A 2 -4.77 16.54 14.59
CA GLN A 2 -5.80 16.58 13.55
C GLN A 2 -7.28 16.59 14.01
N TYR A 3 -7.66 15.85 15.05
CA TYR A 3 -9.09 15.70 15.40
C TYR A 3 -9.65 16.80 16.31
N GLY A 4 -8.81 17.74 16.77
CA GLY A 4 -9.23 18.81 17.67
C GLY A 4 -8.61 20.16 17.34
N LEU A 5 -7.27 20.22 17.23
CA LEU A 5 -6.57 21.47 16.93
C LEU A 5 -6.80 21.94 15.49
N LEU A 6 -6.80 21.02 14.51
CA LEU A 6 -6.99 21.39 13.12
C LEU A 6 -8.38 22.00 12.85
N PRO A 7 -9.51 21.42 13.32
CA PRO A 7 -10.82 22.09 13.23
C PRO A 7 -10.85 23.47 13.91
N ARG A 8 -10.28 23.59 15.11
CA ARG A 8 -10.21 24.88 15.84
C ARG A 8 -9.38 25.92 15.11
N LEU A 9 -8.32 25.50 14.42
CA LEU A 9 -7.49 26.38 13.59
C LEU A 9 -8.18 26.73 12.26
N LEU A 10 -8.86 25.77 11.64
CA LEU A 10 -9.53 25.97 10.35
C LEU A 10 -10.71 26.93 10.44
N TRP A 11 -11.45 26.92 11.55
CA TRP A 11 -12.59 27.81 11.74
C TRP A 11 -12.26 29.30 11.50
N PRO A 12 -11.32 29.93 12.25
CA PRO A 12 -10.96 31.32 12.00
C PRO A 12 -10.34 31.54 10.62
N LEU A 13 -9.55 30.59 10.10
CA LEU A 13 -8.98 30.71 8.76
C LEU A 13 -10.06 30.70 7.66
N THR A 14 -11.17 29.99 7.89
CA THR A 14 -12.28 29.90 6.93
C THR A 14 -13.12 31.17 6.97
N LEU A 15 -13.36 31.73 8.16
CA LEU A 15 -14.18 32.93 8.33
C LEU A 15 -13.47 34.21 7.92
N TYR A 16 -12.22 34.40 8.33
CA TYR A 16 -11.51 35.65 8.10
C TYR A 16 -10.81 35.69 6.74
N GLU A 17 -10.51 36.91 6.29
CA GLU A 17 -9.73 37.20 5.10
C GLU A 17 -8.23 36.96 5.36
N VAL A 18 -7.84 35.69 5.33
CA VAL A 18 -6.45 35.29 5.51
C VAL A 18 -5.86 34.90 4.16
N PRO A 19 -4.79 35.56 3.67
CA PRO A 19 -4.16 35.17 2.42
C PRO A 19 -3.55 33.77 2.46
N LEU A 20 -3.64 33.01 1.36
CA LEU A 20 -3.07 31.66 1.27
C LEU A 20 -1.58 31.62 1.64
N SER A 21 -0.82 32.66 1.30
CA SER A 21 0.61 32.78 1.65
C SER A 21 0.88 32.80 3.15
N LYS A 22 -0.05 33.30 3.98
CA LYS A 22 0.05 33.25 5.45
C LYS A 22 -0.25 31.83 5.96
N VAL A 23 -1.23 31.15 5.36
CA VAL A 23 -1.55 29.75 5.68
C VAL A 23 -0.37 28.84 5.36
N GLU A 24 0.29 29.04 4.22
CA GLU A 24 1.49 28.29 3.83
C GLU A 24 2.68 28.54 4.77
N LYS A 25 2.83 29.75 5.32
CA LYS A 25 3.83 30.04 6.36
C LYS A 25 3.52 29.26 7.64
N LEU A 26 2.26 29.20 8.04
CA LEU A 26 1.83 28.41 9.19
C LEU A 26 2.03 26.89 8.95
N GLU A 27 1.71 26.40 7.76
CA GLU A 27 1.96 25.00 7.38
C GLU A 27 3.44 24.63 7.46
N ARG A 28 4.35 25.55 7.08
CA ARG A 28 5.80 25.33 7.23
C ARG A 28 6.21 25.15 8.70
N LEU A 29 5.61 25.92 9.62
CA LEU A 29 5.83 25.75 11.05
C LEU A 29 5.30 24.39 11.52
N VAL A 30 4.04 24.06 11.17
CA VAL A 30 3.43 22.76 11.50
C VAL A 30 4.27 21.60 10.96
N SER A 31 4.74 21.69 9.71
CA SER A 31 5.63 20.72 9.07
C SER A 31 6.92 20.53 9.84
N SER A 32 7.53 21.63 10.33
CA SER A 32 8.76 21.58 11.12
C SER A 32 8.57 20.80 12.42
N TYR A 33 7.50 21.10 13.16
CA TYR A 33 7.17 20.36 14.39
C TYR A 33 6.79 18.91 14.13
N ALA A 34 6.00 18.63 13.08
CA ALA A 34 5.63 17.28 12.70
C ALA A 34 6.86 16.44 12.30
N LYS A 35 7.79 17.01 11.54
CA LYS A 35 9.07 16.37 11.21
C LYS A 35 9.89 16.10 12.47
N LYS A 36 10.02 17.07 13.37
CA LYS A 36 10.76 16.89 14.63
C LYS A 36 10.15 15.77 15.48
N TRP A 37 8.83 15.76 15.63
CA TRP A 37 8.10 14.75 16.41
C TRP A 37 8.26 13.33 15.84
N LEU A 38 8.16 13.19 14.51
CA LEU A 38 8.38 11.91 13.82
C LEU A 38 9.86 11.54 13.67
N GLY A 39 10.78 12.39 14.16
CA GLY A 39 12.21 12.24 13.95
C GLY A 39 12.56 12.17 12.47
N LEU A 40 12.12 13.11 11.65
CA LEU A 40 12.37 13.18 10.20
C LEU A 40 13.34 14.31 9.87
N PRO A 41 14.18 14.16 8.83
CA PRO A 41 15.12 15.20 8.45
C PRO A 41 14.40 16.38 7.78
N LYS A 42 15.02 17.57 7.85
CA LYS A 42 14.48 18.78 7.22
C LYS A 42 14.30 18.64 5.71
N CYS A 43 15.21 17.90 5.05
CA CYS A 43 15.23 17.65 3.61
C CYS A 43 14.08 16.78 3.09
N LEU A 44 13.30 16.13 3.96
CA LEU A 44 12.11 15.38 3.53
C LEU A 44 11.08 16.34 2.91
N SER A 45 10.63 16.03 1.70
CA SER A 45 9.58 16.76 0.99
C SER A 45 8.26 16.76 1.76
N SER A 46 7.47 17.83 1.65
CA SER A 46 6.11 17.88 2.20
C SER A 46 5.18 16.83 1.58
N ILE A 47 5.49 16.37 0.36
CA ILE A 47 4.83 15.24 -0.30
C ILE A 47 4.90 13.98 0.57
N GLY A 48 6.02 13.76 1.26
CA GLY A 48 6.18 12.60 2.13
C GLY A 48 5.36 12.67 3.44
N LEU A 49 4.85 13.85 3.79
CA LEU A 49 3.99 14.07 4.95
C LEU A 49 2.51 14.07 4.59
N TYR A 50 2.16 14.77 3.52
CA TYR A 50 0.77 15.10 3.18
C TYR A 50 0.26 14.41 1.92
N GLY A 51 1.15 13.86 1.08
CA GLY A 51 0.78 13.22 -0.17
C GLY A 51 0.13 11.85 0.03
N LYS A 52 -0.64 11.43 -0.97
CA LYS A 52 -1.34 10.13 -1.03
C LYS A 52 -0.65 9.18 -2.01
N GLY A 53 0.69 9.19 -1.98
CA GLY A 53 1.56 8.32 -2.77
C GLY A 53 1.58 6.86 -2.30
N MET A 54 2.70 6.17 -2.50
CA MET A 54 2.84 4.77 -2.05
C MET A 54 2.77 4.63 -0.52
N LEU A 55 3.32 5.59 0.23
CA LEU A 55 3.15 5.69 1.67
C LEU A 55 2.23 6.86 1.99
N HIS A 56 1.06 6.56 2.57
CA HIS A 56 0.08 7.57 3.00
C HIS A 56 0.05 7.65 4.52
N LEU A 57 0.48 8.80 5.04
CA LEU A 57 0.43 9.13 6.47
C LEU A 57 -0.91 9.74 6.84
N PRO A 58 -1.34 9.63 8.11
CA PRO A 58 -2.60 10.19 8.56
C PRO A 58 -2.44 11.69 8.89
N ILE A 59 -1.69 12.46 8.11
CA ILE A 59 -1.42 13.88 8.34
C ILE A 59 -1.95 14.69 7.15
N SER A 60 -2.74 15.72 7.43
CA SER A 60 -3.39 16.58 6.43
C SER A 60 -2.58 17.84 6.26
N SER A 61 -2.47 18.30 5.02
CA SER A 61 -1.97 19.63 4.71
C SER A 61 -2.97 20.68 5.21
N LEU A 62 -2.47 21.65 5.96
CA LEU A 62 -3.28 22.79 6.41
C LEU A 62 -3.74 23.63 5.22
N ALA A 63 -2.87 23.80 4.22
CA ALA A 63 -3.21 24.52 2.99
C ALA A 63 -4.30 23.80 2.18
N GLU A 64 -4.23 22.47 2.04
CA GLU A 64 -5.27 21.67 1.37
C GLU A 64 -6.61 21.82 2.11
N GLU A 65 -6.61 21.68 3.44
CA GLU A 65 -7.84 21.80 4.24
C GLU A 65 -8.42 23.21 4.21
N TYR A 66 -7.57 24.24 4.22
CA TYR A 66 -7.97 25.63 4.05
C TYR A 66 -8.64 25.88 2.71
N LYS A 67 -8.04 25.42 1.60
CA LYS A 67 -8.63 25.53 0.25
C LYS A 67 -9.99 24.84 0.19
N CYS A 68 -10.08 23.61 0.72
CA CYS A 68 -11.34 22.86 0.79
C CYS A 68 -12.41 23.58 1.60
N ALA A 69 -12.04 24.20 2.73
CA ALA A 69 -12.97 24.93 3.58
C ALA A 69 -13.47 26.21 2.90
N LYS A 70 -12.58 26.97 2.26
CA LYS A 70 -12.95 28.17 1.49
C LYS A 70 -13.83 27.84 0.28
N VAL A 71 -13.52 26.79 -0.48
CA VAL A 71 -14.37 26.33 -1.60
C VAL A 71 -15.73 25.85 -1.11
N ARG A 72 -15.78 25.15 0.03
CA ARG A 72 -17.06 24.75 0.63
C ARG A 72 -17.89 25.96 1.02
N LEU A 73 -17.27 26.99 1.62
CA LEU A 73 -17.93 28.23 1.97
C LEU A 73 -18.42 28.98 0.72
N GLU A 74 -17.59 29.09 -0.31
CA GLU A 74 -17.94 29.69 -1.60
C GLU A 74 -19.20 29.05 -2.17
N MET A 75 -19.23 27.72 -2.26
CA MET A 75 -20.41 27.02 -2.75
C MET A 75 -21.63 27.18 -1.85
N MET A 76 -21.45 27.24 -0.53
CA MET A 76 -22.58 27.49 0.38
C MET A 76 -23.18 28.88 0.15
N LEU A 77 -22.36 29.89 -0.15
CA LEU A 77 -22.82 31.25 -0.46
C LEU A 77 -23.50 31.32 -1.84
N LEU A 78 -22.97 30.62 -2.85
CA LEU A 78 -23.54 30.57 -4.21
C LEU A 78 -24.83 29.74 -4.30
N ASP A 79 -24.97 28.69 -3.49
CA ASP A 79 -26.15 27.81 -3.48
C ASP A 79 -27.27 28.33 -2.55
N LEU A 80 -27.17 29.55 -1.99
CA LEU A 80 -28.22 30.11 -1.14
C LEU A 80 -29.49 30.38 -1.95
N SER A 81 -30.62 29.86 -1.47
CA SER A 81 -31.93 30.09 -2.08
C SER A 81 -32.42 31.54 -1.95
N ASP A 82 -31.86 32.31 -1.00
CA ASP A 82 -32.25 33.69 -0.71
C ASP A 82 -31.51 34.67 -1.64
N PRO A 83 -32.21 35.37 -2.56
CA PRO A 83 -31.59 36.29 -3.51
C PRO A 83 -30.90 37.49 -2.85
N PHE A 84 -31.37 37.93 -1.67
CA PHE A 84 -30.83 39.08 -0.96
C PHE A 84 -29.47 38.74 -0.34
N ILE A 85 -29.37 37.56 0.29
CA ILE A 85 -28.12 37.10 0.89
C ILE A 85 -27.12 36.70 -0.20
N ALA A 86 -27.58 36.13 -1.31
CA ALA A 86 -26.73 35.81 -2.46
C ALA A 86 -26.10 37.08 -3.08
N GLN A 87 -26.87 38.17 -3.21
CA GLN A 87 -26.34 39.45 -3.71
C GLN A 87 -25.44 40.15 -2.70
N ALA A 88 -25.69 40.00 -1.41
CA ALA A 88 -24.87 40.56 -0.33
C ALA A 88 -23.69 39.67 0.08
N ALA A 89 -23.48 38.53 -0.60
CA ALA A 89 -22.45 37.56 -0.23
C ALA A 89 -21.05 38.20 -0.35
N PRO A 90 -20.21 38.12 0.71
CA PRO A 90 -18.89 38.71 0.66
C PRO A 90 -17.99 37.93 -0.30
N ILE A 91 -17.16 38.65 -1.05
CA ILE A 91 -16.10 38.03 -1.83
C ILE A 91 -15.09 37.42 -0.87
N LEU A 92 -14.85 36.11 -0.98
CA LEU A 92 -13.89 35.43 -0.11
C LEU A 92 -12.45 35.80 -0.48
N ALA A 93 -11.93 36.86 0.16
CA ALA A 93 -10.56 37.31 -0.06
C ALA A 93 -9.53 36.32 0.53
N THR A 94 -8.71 35.75 -0.35
CA THR A 94 -7.62 34.81 0.02
C THR A 94 -6.25 35.24 -0.54
N GLY A 95 -6.14 36.53 -0.87
CA GLY A 95 -4.97 37.15 -1.50
C GLY A 95 -4.94 36.96 -3.02
N ARG A 96 -3.79 37.31 -3.64
CA ARG A 96 -3.62 37.27 -5.11
C ARG A 96 -3.23 35.91 -5.68
N LYS A 97 -2.69 35.01 -4.84
CA LYS A 97 -2.07 33.75 -5.28
C LYS A 97 -3.09 32.69 -5.69
N TRP A 98 -4.26 32.70 -5.07
CA TRP A 98 -5.29 31.70 -5.25
C TRP A 98 -6.63 32.34 -4.87
N THR A 99 -7.72 31.88 -5.48
CA THR A 99 -9.06 32.44 -5.23
C THR A 99 -10.09 31.31 -5.19
N PRO A 100 -10.99 31.25 -4.18
CA PRO A 100 -11.97 30.18 -4.05
C PRO A 100 -12.94 30.09 -5.22
N LEU A 101 -13.39 31.24 -5.73
CA LEU A 101 -14.28 31.32 -6.89
C LEU A 101 -13.67 30.63 -8.12
N VAL A 102 -12.44 31.00 -8.50
CA VAL A 102 -11.74 30.42 -9.66
C VAL A 102 -11.55 28.91 -9.49
N ALA A 103 -11.11 28.47 -8.32
CA ALA A 103 -10.94 27.04 -8.03
C ALA A 103 -12.27 26.28 -8.07
N THR A 104 -13.35 26.89 -7.59
CA THR A 104 -14.70 26.30 -7.61
C THR A 104 -15.20 26.13 -9.05
N GLU A 105 -15.03 27.15 -9.89
CA GLU A 105 -15.44 27.08 -11.30
C GLU A 105 -14.59 26.10 -12.11
N GLN A 106 -13.28 26.05 -11.87
CA GLN A 106 -12.38 25.03 -12.45
C GLN A 106 -12.81 23.61 -12.06
N ALA A 107 -13.08 23.37 -10.78
CA ALA A 107 -13.55 22.07 -10.29
C ALA A 107 -14.93 21.69 -10.88
N LYS A 108 -15.88 22.64 -10.97
CA LYS A 108 -17.17 22.41 -11.63
C LYS A 108 -16.99 22.07 -13.12
N ALA A 109 -16.09 22.77 -13.81
CA ALA A 109 -15.80 22.50 -15.22
C ALA A 109 -15.19 21.11 -15.42
N ALA A 110 -14.24 20.70 -14.58
CA ALA A 110 -13.65 19.37 -14.59
C ALA A 110 -14.69 18.27 -14.33
N LEU A 111 -15.62 18.50 -13.39
CA LEU A 111 -16.71 17.57 -13.10
C LEU A 111 -17.69 17.45 -14.28
N ARG A 112 -18.06 18.56 -14.92
CA ARG A 112 -18.88 18.55 -16.15
C ARG A 112 -18.17 17.82 -17.28
N HIS A 113 -16.88 18.04 -17.46
CA HIS A 113 -16.08 17.32 -18.45
C HIS A 113 -16.08 15.82 -18.17
N ARG A 114 -15.95 15.41 -16.90
CA ARG A 114 -16.03 14.00 -16.50
C ARG A 114 -17.40 13.37 -16.77
N ASP A 115 -18.48 14.12 -16.58
CA ASP A 115 -19.83 13.65 -16.96
C ASP A 115 -19.95 13.42 -18.48
N ILE A 116 -19.35 14.28 -19.31
CA ILE A 116 -19.32 14.13 -20.78
C ILE A 116 -18.49 12.93 -21.20
N VAL A 117 -17.28 12.80 -20.67
CA VAL A 117 -16.37 11.66 -20.96
C VAL A 117 -16.99 10.34 -20.47
N GLY A 118 -17.84 10.42 -19.45
CA GLY A 118 -18.45 9.25 -18.82
C GLY A 118 -17.43 8.46 -18.00
N ARG A 119 -17.80 7.23 -17.63
CA ARG A 119 -16.91 6.35 -16.87
C ARG A 119 -15.86 5.75 -17.79
N VAL A 120 -14.62 6.20 -17.61
CA VAL A 120 -13.45 5.56 -18.22
C VAL A 120 -13.12 4.28 -17.45
N GLN A 121 -12.77 3.23 -18.18
CA GLN A 121 -12.33 1.97 -17.59
C GLN A 121 -10.96 2.16 -16.93
N GLU A 122 -10.88 2.01 -15.60
CA GLU A 122 -9.59 1.91 -14.91
C GLU A 122 -9.18 0.43 -14.78
N GLY A 123 -8.19 0.02 -15.58
CA GLY A 123 -7.61 -1.32 -15.53
C GLY A 123 -8.41 -2.38 -16.28
N ARG A 124 -8.35 -3.64 -15.82
CA ARG A 124 -8.98 -4.80 -16.51
C ARG A 124 -10.39 -5.13 -16.02
N SER A 125 -10.92 -4.37 -15.07
CA SER A 125 -12.31 -4.52 -14.62
C SER A 125 -13.25 -4.07 -15.74
N GLY A 126 -14.27 -4.86 -16.07
CA GLY A 126 -15.24 -4.52 -17.12
C GLY A 126 -16.01 -3.22 -16.83
N LEU A 127 -16.63 -2.66 -17.87
CA LEU A 127 -17.48 -1.47 -17.77
C LEU A 127 -18.59 -1.70 -16.71
N GLY A 128 -18.71 -0.78 -15.74
CA GLY A 128 -19.74 -0.83 -14.69
C GLY A 128 -19.29 -1.36 -13.33
N LEU A 129 -18.10 -1.94 -13.19
CA LEU A 129 -17.56 -2.41 -11.90
C LEU A 129 -16.88 -1.26 -11.13
N GLY A 130 -17.59 -0.67 -10.16
CA GLY A 130 -17.04 0.34 -9.25
C GLY A 130 -18.11 1.04 -8.39
N ALA A 131 -17.69 1.70 -7.30
CA ALA A 131 -18.61 2.47 -6.47
C ALA A 131 -19.27 3.57 -7.32
N SER A 132 -20.61 3.64 -7.30
CA SER A 132 -21.35 4.64 -8.05
C SER A 132 -21.19 6.01 -7.40
N THR A 133 -20.19 6.79 -7.82
CA THR A 133 -20.22 8.23 -7.56
C THR A 133 -21.31 8.85 -8.43
N PRO A 134 -22.21 9.67 -7.87
CA PRO A 134 -23.24 10.34 -8.65
C PRO A 134 -22.59 11.23 -9.72
N ALA A 135 -23.15 11.22 -10.92
CA ALA A 135 -22.81 12.18 -11.96
C ALA A 135 -23.11 13.59 -11.45
N TRP A 136 -22.29 14.57 -11.83
CA TRP A 136 -22.48 15.96 -11.40
C TRP A 136 -23.86 16.50 -11.81
N SER A 137 -24.35 16.11 -13.00
CA SER A 137 -25.68 16.46 -13.51
C SER A 137 -26.81 16.05 -12.56
N ASN A 138 -26.69 14.86 -11.95
CA ASN A 138 -27.75 14.21 -11.17
C ASN A 138 -27.56 14.41 -9.65
N ALA A 139 -26.47 15.05 -9.23
CA ALA A 139 -26.15 15.29 -7.84
C ALA A 139 -27.02 16.41 -7.24
N ASN A 140 -27.52 16.19 -6.02
CA ASN A 140 -28.19 17.25 -5.24
C ASN A 140 -27.18 18.31 -4.74
N PRO A 141 -27.61 19.48 -4.21
CA PRO A 141 -26.69 20.54 -3.80
C PRO A 141 -25.61 20.11 -2.78
N SER A 142 -25.97 19.26 -1.82
CA SER A 142 -25.01 18.74 -0.84
C SER A 142 -23.97 17.81 -1.48
N GLU A 143 -24.42 16.95 -2.39
CA GLU A 143 -23.56 16.07 -3.17
C GLU A 143 -22.65 16.85 -4.11
N ARG A 144 -23.16 17.88 -4.79
CA ARG A 144 -22.37 18.80 -5.62
C ARG A 144 -21.25 19.45 -4.82
N ARG A 145 -21.54 19.96 -3.62
CA ARG A 145 -20.51 20.50 -2.71
C ARG A 145 -19.45 19.47 -2.36
N LYS A 146 -19.86 18.24 -2.07
CA LYS A 146 -18.92 17.14 -1.77
C LYS A 146 -18.05 16.80 -2.98
N LEU A 147 -18.62 16.74 -4.18
CA LEU A 147 -17.90 16.45 -5.42
C LEU A 147 -16.86 17.52 -5.74
N VAL A 148 -17.21 18.81 -5.65
CA VAL A 148 -16.28 19.91 -5.90
C VAL A 148 -15.13 19.90 -4.89
N VAL A 149 -15.42 19.72 -3.60
CA VAL A 149 -14.34 19.62 -2.59
C VAL A 149 -13.44 18.41 -2.84
N GLN A 150 -13.99 17.28 -3.29
CA GLN A 150 -13.19 16.11 -3.66
C GLN A 150 -12.32 16.38 -4.90
N GLU A 151 -12.85 17.12 -5.87
CA GLU A 151 -12.12 17.51 -7.08
C GLU A 151 -10.94 18.44 -6.75
N VAL A 152 -11.15 19.44 -5.89
CA VAL A 152 -10.05 20.30 -5.41
C VAL A 152 -8.97 19.50 -4.69
N ARG A 153 -9.34 18.49 -3.88
CA ARG A 153 -8.34 17.58 -3.28
C ARG A 153 -7.61 16.73 -4.31
N ARG A 154 -8.28 16.36 -5.40
CA ARG A 154 -7.68 15.60 -6.50
C ARG A 154 -6.64 16.47 -7.21
N GLU A 155 -6.95 17.72 -7.50
CA GLU A 155 -6.03 18.70 -8.10
C GLU A 155 -4.81 18.97 -7.20
N GLU A 156 -4.99 19.15 -5.89
CA GLU A 156 -3.86 19.31 -4.95
C GLU A 156 -2.95 18.08 -4.94
N GLU A 157 -3.52 16.88 -4.99
CA GLU A 157 -2.75 15.64 -5.05
C GLU A 157 -2.05 15.47 -6.40
N GLU A 158 -2.67 15.89 -7.50
CA GLU A 158 -2.07 15.91 -8.83
C GLU A 158 -0.86 16.86 -8.87
N GLY A 159 -0.99 18.06 -8.31
CA GLY A 159 0.14 18.99 -8.17
C GLY A 159 1.32 18.38 -7.38
N ARG A 160 1.04 17.64 -6.30
CA ARG A 160 2.07 16.90 -5.56
C ARG A 160 2.71 15.81 -6.41
N ARG A 161 1.94 15.08 -7.22
CA ARG A 161 2.47 14.05 -8.12
C ARG A 161 3.38 14.64 -9.18
N THR A 162 2.98 15.75 -9.80
CA THR A 162 3.81 16.49 -10.77
C THR A 162 5.14 16.90 -10.14
N GLN A 163 5.11 17.43 -8.91
CA GLN A 163 6.33 17.75 -8.18
C GLN A 163 7.15 16.50 -7.83
N ALA A 164 6.51 15.38 -7.48
CA ALA A 164 7.18 14.13 -7.15
C ALA A 164 7.95 13.55 -8.34
N VAL A 165 7.44 13.67 -9.57
CA VAL A 165 8.14 13.21 -10.79
C VAL A 165 9.51 13.86 -10.93
N ALA A 166 9.63 15.15 -10.61
CA ALA A 166 10.90 15.87 -10.65
C ALA A 166 11.89 15.48 -9.52
N GLN A 167 11.45 14.72 -8.51
CA GLN A 167 12.29 14.32 -7.37
C GLN A 167 12.99 12.99 -7.66
N ALA A 168 14.16 13.02 -8.28
CA ALA A 168 14.92 11.83 -8.71
C ALA A 168 15.21 10.78 -7.60
N LYS A 169 15.15 11.18 -6.33
CA LYS A 169 15.36 10.32 -5.16
C LYS A 169 14.07 10.06 -4.38
N GLN A 170 13.48 11.11 -3.80
CA GLN A 170 12.27 11.00 -2.98
C GLN A 170 11.02 10.68 -3.81
N GLY A 171 11.03 10.92 -5.11
CA GLY A 171 9.94 10.62 -6.05
C GLY A 171 10.01 9.23 -6.69
N ARG A 172 11.04 8.42 -6.40
CA ARG A 172 11.23 7.09 -7.03
C ARG A 172 10.06 6.12 -6.84
N TRP A 173 9.21 6.36 -5.84
CA TRP A 173 7.99 5.57 -5.63
C TRP A 173 6.96 5.73 -6.74
N MET A 174 7.07 6.76 -7.58
CA MET A 174 6.22 6.96 -8.76
C MET A 174 6.41 5.85 -9.80
N ALA A 175 7.59 5.23 -9.85
CA ALA A 175 7.94 4.17 -10.80
C ALA A 175 7.74 2.75 -10.22
N TRP A 176 7.10 2.61 -9.05
CA TRP A 176 6.87 1.27 -8.48
C TRP A 176 5.60 0.67 -9.05
N GLU A 177 5.78 -0.36 -9.87
CA GLU A 177 4.68 -1.11 -10.47
C GLU A 177 4.36 -2.38 -9.69
N GLY A 178 3.08 -2.77 -9.68
CA GLY A 178 2.63 -3.96 -8.96
C GLY A 178 2.75 -3.89 -7.44
N VAL A 179 3.04 -2.73 -6.84
CA VAL A 179 3.17 -2.55 -5.40
C VAL A 179 1.90 -1.95 -4.80
N GLU A 180 1.44 -2.49 -3.67
CA GLU A 180 0.27 -1.96 -2.98
C GLU A 180 0.60 -0.71 -2.16
N LYS A 181 -0.32 0.26 -2.21
CA LYS A 181 -0.25 1.47 -1.38
C LYS A 181 -0.36 1.11 0.09
N ARG A 182 0.56 1.63 0.89
CA ARG A 182 0.61 1.46 2.33
C ARG A 182 0.00 2.67 3.03
N ARG A 183 -1.17 2.47 3.63
CA ARG A 183 -1.84 3.50 4.45
C ARG A 183 -1.56 3.27 5.93
N ILE A 184 -0.99 4.27 6.59
CA ILE A 184 -0.80 4.31 8.03
C ILE A 184 -1.94 5.14 8.64
N SER A 185 -2.75 4.55 9.51
CA SER A 185 -3.75 5.30 10.29
C SER A 185 -3.12 5.95 11.52
N TRP A 186 -3.84 6.86 12.19
CA TRP A 186 -3.36 7.39 13.48
C TRP A 186 -3.11 6.29 14.51
N ARG A 187 -4.00 5.30 14.57
CA ARG A 187 -3.82 4.14 15.46
C ARG A 187 -2.52 3.43 15.15
N ASP A 188 -2.30 3.10 13.87
CA ASP A 188 -1.06 2.44 13.44
C ASP A 188 0.17 3.30 13.79
N LEU A 189 0.11 4.62 13.56
CA LEU A 189 1.22 5.54 13.84
C LEU A 189 1.54 5.67 15.34
N TRP A 190 0.52 5.65 16.20
CA TRP A 190 0.70 5.66 17.66
C TRP A 190 1.21 4.33 18.22
N GLU A 191 0.77 3.21 17.63
CA GLU A 191 1.29 1.88 17.97
C GLU A 191 2.75 1.68 17.48
N MET A 192 3.16 2.43 16.46
CA MET A 192 4.55 2.44 16.02
C MET A 192 5.41 3.18 17.03
N GLY A 193 6.40 2.50 17.61
CA GLY A 193 7.46 3.19 18.36
C GLY A 193 8.13 4.27 17.49
N ALA A 194 8.53 5.38 18.10
CA ALA A 194 9.02 6.57 17.39
C ALA A 194 10.14 6.26 16.37
N PHE A 195 11.09 5.41 16.75
CA PHE A 195 12.17 4.98 15.86
C PHE A 195 11.67 4.18 14.64
N ARG A 196 10.62 3.38 14.81
CA ARG A 196 10.00 2.61 13.73
C ARG A 196 9.27 3.52 12.74
N ALA A 197 8.45 4.44 13.23
CA ALA A 197 7.77 5.43 12.37
C ALA A 197 8.80 6.25 11.56
N SER A 198 9.84 6.75 12.23
CA SER A 198 10.95 7.47 11.60
C SER A 198 11.63 6.64 10.52
N PHE A 199 11.99 5.39 10.82
CA PHE A 199 12.64 4.49 9.88
C PHE A 199 11.77 4.23 8.64
N THR A 200 10.49 3.90 8.82
CA THR A 200 9.56 3.61 7.72
C THR A 200 9.48 4.77 6.73
N ILE A 201 9.27 5.98 7.24
CA ILE A 201 9.12 7.17 6.40
C ILE A 201 10.44 7.49 5.71
N ARG A 202 11.56 7.50 6.46
CA ARG A 202 12.88 7.80 5.90
C ARG A 202 13.31 6.76 4.85
N ALA A 203 12.97 5.49 5.04
CA ALA A 203 13.29 4.42 4.10
C ALA A 203 12.46 4.52 2.81
N ALA A 204 11.17 4.83 2.93
CA ALA A 204 10.28 4.99 1.77
C ALA A 204 10.79 6.09 0.82
N TYR A 205 11.24 7.21 1.37
CA TYR A 205 11.72 8.37 0.61
C TYR A 205 13.26 8.43 0.43
N ASP A 206 13.99 7.38 0.82
CA ASP A 206 15.46 7.32 0.72
C ASP A 206 16.19 8.54 1.32
N VAL A 207 15.79 8.91 2.53
CA VAL A 207 16.40 9.98 3.36
C VAL A 207 16.96 9.42 4.68
N LEU A 208 17.25 8.13 4.71
CA LEU A 208 18.05 7.53 5.79
C LEU A 208 19.51 8.00 5.68
N PRO A 209 20.24 8.13 6.80
CA PRO A 209 21.67 8.48 6.78
C PRO A 209 22.52 7.27 6.37
N SER A 210 22.40 6.86 5.10
CA SER A 210 23.30 5.87 4.49
C SER A 210 24.63 6.55 4.17
N PRO A 211 25.77 5.83 4.13
CA PRO A 211 27.05 6.44 3.74
C PRO A 211 26.97 7.24 2.45
N ALA A 212 26.27 6.74 1.42
CA ALA A 212 26.05 7.51 0.19
C ALA A 212 25.26 8.81 0.41
N ASN A 213 24.27 8.81 1.31
CA ASN A 213 23.49 10.01 1.63
C ASN A 213 24.30 10.99 2.49
N LEU A 214 25.09 10.49 3.44
CA LEU A 214 25.98 11.29 4.28
C LEU A 214 27.09 11.92 3.46
N SER A 215 27.66 11.18 2.51
CA SER A 215 28.58 11.71 1.51
C SER A 215 27.97 12.86 0.72
N GLN A 216 26.73 12.69 0.24
CA GLN A 216 26.00 13.74 -0.46
C GLN A 216 25.70 14.98 0.41
N TRP A 217 25.42 14.79 1.71
CA TRP A 217 25.01 15.90 2.60
C TRP A 217 26.17 16.61 3.27
N TYR A 218 27.25 15.90 3.57
CA TYR A 218 28.34 16.36 4.42
C TYR A 218 29.75 16.02 3.88
N GLY A 219 29.86 15.35 2.74
CA GLY A 219 31.16 14.96 2.17
C GLY A 219 31.83 13.79 2.88
N GLU A 220 31.10 13.02 3.70
CA GLU A 220 31.60 11.80 4.34
C GLU A 220 31.97 10.69 3.33
N ASP A 221 32.71 9.69 3.79
CA ASP A 221 33.05 8.50 2.99
C ASP A 221 31.78 7.70 2.62
N PRO A 222 31.50 7.47 1.32
CA PRO A 222 30.34 6.71 0.88
C PRO A 222 30.48 5.18 1.04
N THR A 223 31.62 4.66 1.49
CA THR A 223 31.87 3.21 1.53
C THR A 223 30.99 2.45 2.54
N CYS A 224 30.76 1.17 2.25
CA CYS A 224 30.07 0.28 3.17
C CYS A 224 31.00 -0.15 4.31
N PRO A 225 30.52 -0.12 5.57
CA PRO A 225 31.31 -0.63 6.71
C PRO A 225 31.69 -2.11 6.61
N LEU A 226 31.03 -2.88 5.75
CA LEU A 226 31.19 -4.34 5.63
C LEU A 226 31.86 -4.77 4.32
N CYS A 227 31.95 -3.88 3.33
CA CYS A 227 32.49 -4.21 2.00
C CYS A 227 33.00 -2.96 1.28
N PRO A 228 33.85 -3.08 0.25
CA PRO A 228 34.47 -1.92 -0.39
C PRO A 228 33.54 -1.13 -1.34
N CYS A 229 32.24 -1.45 -1.41
CA CYS A 229 31.31 -0.81 -2.33
C CYS A 229 30.65 0.45 -1.71
N PRO A 230 30.23 1.43 -2.52
CA PRO A 230 29.40 2.54 -2.06
C PRO A 230 28.08 2.07 -1.44
N ALA A 231 27.81 2.49 -0.20
CA ALA A 231 26.65 2.07 0.58
C ALA A 231 25.46 3.01 0.40
N THR A 232 24.71 2.77 -0.68
CA THR A 232 23.33 3.26 -0.81
C THR A 232 22.37 2.51 0.13
N LEU A 233 21.15 3.03 0.31
CA LEU A 233 20.12 2.31 1.07
C LEU A 233 19.79 0.95 0.43
N LYS A 234 19.71 0.89 -0.90
CA LYS A 234 19.54 -0.36 -1.66
C LYS A 234 20.68 -1.33 -1.38
N HIS A 235 21.93 -0.85 -1.40
CA HIS A 235 23.09 -1.68 -1.07
C HIS A 235 22.96 -2.30 0.32
N ILE A 236 22.68 -1.49 1.35
CA ILE A 236 22.58 -1.99 2.74
C ILE A 236 21.44 -3.01 2.89
N LEU A 237 20.26 -2.72 2.32
CA LEU A 237 19.08 -3.55 2.57
C LEU A 237 18.99 -4.81 1.71
N VAL A 238 19.59 -4.86 0.52
CA VAL A 238 19.46 -6.03 -0.37
C VAL A 238 20.72 -6.39 -1.16
N GLY A 239 21.73 -5.51 -1.24
CA GLY A 239 22.81 -5.62 -2.24
C GLY A 239 24.21 -5.90 -1.68
N CYS A 240 24.41 -5.90 -0.37
CA CYS A 240 25.74 -6.09 0.23
C CYS A 240 26.13 -7.56 0.18
N LYS A 241 27.22 -7.88 -0.54
CA LYS A 241 27.75 -9.25 -0.69
C LYS A 241 28.11 -9.86 0.68
N THR A 242 28.76 -9.10 1.56
CA THR A 242 29.11 -9.55 2.90
C THR A 242 27.87 -9.84 3.75
N SER A 243 26.83 -8.99 3.68
CA SER A 243 25.58 -9.25 4.39
C SER A 243 24.83 -10.47 3.86
N LEU A 244 24.97 -10.76 2.57
CA LEU A 244 24.42 -11.96 1.94
C LEU A 244 25.14 -13.22 2.43
N THR A 245 26.48 -13.24 2.43
CA THR A 245 27.26 -14.40 2.92
C THR A 245 27.10 -14.62 4.43
N GLN A 246 26.91 -13.55 5.19
CA GLN A 246 26.56 -13.61 6.61
C GLN A 246 25.10 -14.03 6.88
N GLY A 247 24.30 -14.35 5.84
CA GLY A 247 22.91 -14.82 5.98
C GLY A 247 21.92 -13.79 6.52
N ARG A 248 22.28 -12.51 6.62
CA ARG A 248 21.43 -11.47 7.21
C ARG A 248 20.12 -11.26 6.43
N TYR A 249 20.19 -11.36 5.11
CA TYR A 249 19.00 -11.28 4.26
C TYR A 249 18.12 -12.52 4.39
N THR A 250 18.72 -13.71 4.58
CA THR A 250 18.01 -14.95 4.90
C THR A 250 17.27 -14.82 6.23
N TRP A 251 17.88 -14.20 7.23
CA TRP A 251 17.20 -13.93 8.50
C TRP A 251 15.92 -13.10 8.30
N ARG A 252 16.00 -11.96 7.59
CA ARG A 252 14.80 -11.14 7.27
C ARG A 252 13.79 -11.93 6.47
N HIS A 253 14.26 -12.66 5.46
CA HIS A 253 13.41 -13.50 4.61
C HIS A 253 12.60 -14.48 5.47
N ASN A 254 13.25 -15.18 6.39
CA ASN A 254 12.62 -16.16 7.27
C ASN A 254 11.59 -15.50 8.22
N GLN A 255 11.77 -14.24 8.61
CA GLN A 255 10.74 -13.52 9.38
C GLN A 255 9.45 -13.32 8.56
N VAL A 256 9.58 -12.97 7.28
CA VAL A 256 8.42 -12.80 6.38
C VAL A 256 7.81 -14.16 6.05
N LEU A 257 8.64 -15.17 5.81
CA LEU A 257 8.21 -16.55 5.53
C LEU A 257 7.41 -17.13 6.69
N LYS A 258 7.88 -16.97 7.93
CA LYS A 258 7.15 -17.36 9.15
C LYS A 258 5.76 -16.71 9.20
N CYS A 259 5.68 -15.42 8.89
CA CYS A 259 4.41 -14.71 8.88
C CYS A 259 3.46 -15.24 7.80
N LEU A 260 3.95 -15.48 6.59
CA LEU A 260 3.15 -16.03 5.49
C LEU A 260 2.67 -17.46 5.80
N ALA A 261 3.57 -18.29 6.34
CA ALA A 261 3.27 -19.65 6.76
C ALA A 261 2.13 -19.69 7.78
N VAL A 262 2.18 -18.86 8.83
CA VAL A 262 1.10 -18.78 9.84
C VAL A 262 -0.24 -18.40 9.22
N VAL A 263 -0.26 -17.43 8.29
CA VAL A 263 -1.50 -17.03 7.62
C VAL A 263 -2.09 -18.18 6.81
N LEU A 264 -1.28 -18.87 6.02
CA LEU A 264 -1.74 -19.99 5.19
C LEU A 264 -2.13 -21.21 6.04
N GLU A 265 -1.39 -21.50 7.11
CA GLU A 265 -1.66 -22.62 8.01
C GLU A 265 -2.97 -22.45 8.77
N ASN A 266 -3.26 -21.24 9.25
CA ASN A 266 -4.53 -20.92 9.89
C ASN A 266 -5.69 -21.11 8.92
N GLN A 267 -5.54 -20.65 7.67
CA GLN A 267 -6.57 -20.82 6.64
C GLN A 267 -6.75 -22.29 6.27
N ARG A 268 -5.66 -23.04 6.06
CA ARG A 268 -5.66 -24.48 5.78
C ARG A 268 -6.38 -25.25 6.88
N THR A 269 -6.02 -25.02 8.13
CA THR A 269 -6.61 -25.71 9.29
C THR A 269 -8.10 -25.40 9.40
N SER A 270 -8.49 -24.14 9.22
CA SER A 270 -9.90 -23.75 9.23
C SER A 270 -10.71 -24.42 8.13
N VAL A 271 -10.14 -24.59 6.94
CA VAL A 271 -10.84 -25.22 5.80
C VAL A 271 -10.90 -26.73 5.94
N ASN A 272 -9.81 -27.38 6.35
CA ASN A 272 -9.79 -28.83 6.54
C ASN A 272 -10.72 -29.29 7.68
N ALA A 273 -11.04 -28.41 8.64
CA ALA A 273 -12.01 -28.67 9.68
C ALA A 273 -13.48 -28.57 9.20
N LEU A 274 -13.73 -28.02 8.01
CA LEU A 274 -15.08 -27.96 7.46
C LEU A 274 -15.54 -29.36 7.01
N PRO A 275 -16.84 -29.66 7.10
CA PRO A 275 -17.36 -30.90 6.55
C PRO A 275 -17.06 -30.97 5.05
N PRO A 276 -16.80 -32.18 4.50
CA PRO A 276 -16.52 -32.33 3.09
C PRO A 276 -17.67 -31.73 2.27
N PRO A 277 -17.36 -31.02 1.17
CA PRO A 277 -18.39 -30.39 0.36
C PRO A 277 -19.39 -31.46 -0.09
N SER A 278 -20.65 -31.34 0.35
CA SER A 278 -21.68 -32.28 -0.06
C SER A 278 -21.90 -32.16 -1.57
N SER A 279 -21.92 -33.30 -2.26
CA SER A 279 -22.21 -33.39 -3.69
C SER A 279 -23.68 -33.10 -4.03
N GLN A 280 -24.51 -32.81 -3.03
CA GLN A 280 -25.93 -32.51 -3.21
C GLN A 280 -26.09 -31.09 -3.74
N TRP A 281 -26.43 -31.00 -5.03
CA TRP A 281 -26.94 -29.78 -5.65
C TRP A 281 -28.23 -29.37 -4.94
N GLN A 282 -28.15 -28.33 -4.11
CA GLN A 282 -29.32 -27.69 -3.54
C GLN A 282 -29.80 -26.66 -4.58
N PRO A 283 -31.01 -26.79 -5.15
CA PRO A 283 -31.54 -25.80 -6.06
C PRO A 283 -31.51 -24.42 -5.40
N ALA A 284 -31.01 -23.42 -6.12
CA ALA A 284 -31.16 -22.05 -5.64
C ALA A 284 -32.66 -21.80 -5.43
N PRO A 285 -33.10 -21.37 -4.23
CA PRO A 285 -34.51 -21.13 -3.99
C PRO A 285 -35.01 -20.08 -5.00
N PHE A 286 -36.08 -20.39 -5.71
CA PHE A 286 -36.72 -19.45 -6.63
C PHE A 286 -37.16 -18.22 -5.85
N VAL A 287 -36.55 -17.07 -6.12
CA VAL A 287 -36.92 -15.79 -5.49
C VAL A 287 -37.95 -15.12 -6.37
N ARG A 288 -39.17 -14.89 -5.85
CA ARG A 288 -40.21 -14.16 -6.57
C ARG A 288 -39.84 -12.68 -6.73
N GLU A 289 -40.30 -12.06 -7.80
CA GLU A 289 -40.13 -10.62 -8.06
C GLU A 289 -40.65 -9.81 -6.86
N GLY A 290 -39.80 -8.91 -6.33
CA GLY A 290 -40.10 -8.08 -5.15
C GLY A 290 -39.67 -8.65 -3.79
N GLN A 291 -39.21 -9.91 -3.69
CA GLN A 291 -38.63 -10.45 -2.45
C GLN A 291 -37.12 -10.23 -2.37
N ALA A 292 -36.64 -9.65 -1.28
CA ALA A 292 -35.20 -9.56 -0.99
C ALA A 292 -34.65 -10.96 -0.66
N SER A 293 -33.69 -11.45 -1.44
CA SER A 293 -33.03 -12.72 -1.13
C SER A 293 -32.15 -12.57 0.11
N LEU A 294 -32.42 -13.33 1.17
CA LEU A 294 -31.45 -13.64 2.22
C LEU A 294 -30.49 -14.71 1.68
N ALA A 295 -29.80 -14.43 0.57
CA ALA A 295 -28.74 -15.32 0.12
C ALA A 295 -27.66 -15.29 1.20
N THR A 296 -27.58 -16.36 2.01
CA THR A 296 -26.45 -16.60 2.90
C THR A 296 -25.22 -16.57 2.01
N ILE A 297 -24.47 -15.47 2.04
CA ILE A 297 -23.23 -15.33 1.28
C ILE A 297 -22.34 -16.47 1.77
N ARG A 298 -22.25 -17.55 1.00
CA ARG A 298 -21.31 -18.64 1.29
C ARG A 298 -19.93 -18.01 1.39
N ALA A 299 -19.23 -18.27 2.49
CA ALA A 299 -17.88 -17.79 2.66
C ALA A 299 -17.04 -18.27 1.45
N ASP A 300 -16.49 -17.33 0.67
CA ASP A 300 -15.56 -17.64 -0.42
C ASP A 300 -14.28 -18.20 0.20
N THR A 301 -14.22 -19.53 0.29
CA THR A 301 -13.08 -20.30 0.79
C THR A 301 -11.97 -20.46 -0.25
N GLY A 302 -12.10 -19.82 -1.42
CA GLY A 302 -11.10 -19.81 -2.48
C GLY A 302 -10.76 -21.20 -3.01
N GLN A 303 -9.51 -21.40 -3.43
CA GLN A 303 -9.03 -22.70 -3.92
C GLN A 303 -8.94 -23.73 -2.79
N LEU A 304 -8.66 -23.30 -1.56
CA LEU A 304 -8.59 -24.19 -0.41
C LEU A 304 -9.95 -24.86 -0.14
N GLY A 305 -11.06 -24.14 -0.30
CA GLY A 305 -12.41 -24.67 -0.09
C GLY A 305 -12.83 -25.85 -0.97
N ARG A 306 -12.02 -26.22 -1.97
CA ARG A 306 -12.34 -27.31 -2.91
C ARG A 306 -12.06 -28.70 -2.36
N ALA A 307 -11.26 -28.81 -1.30
CA ALA A 307 -10.97 -30.08 -0.64
C ALA A 307 -10.57 -29.88 0.83
N PRO A 308 -10.80 -30.87 1.72
CA PRO A 308 -10.44 -30.77 3.13
C PRO A 308 -9.08 -31.43 3.47
N ASP A 309 -8.29 -31.85 2.49
CA ASP A 309 -7.06 -32.65 2.68
C ASP A 309 -5.77 -31.88 2.38
N TRP A 310 -5.82 -30.54 2.43
CA TRP A 310 -4.65 -29.71 2.13
C TRP A 310 -3.53 -29.92 3.16
N LYS A 311 -2.31 -30.11 2.65
CA LYS A 311 -1.06 -30.20 3.41
C LYS A 311 -0.16 -29.02 3.06
N LEU A 312 0.55 -28.48 4.06
CA LEU A 312 1.49 -27.36 3.90
C LEU A 312 2.88 -27.75 4.42
N LEU A 313 3.92 -27.45 3.65
CA LEU A 313 5.31 -27.51 4.07
C LEU A 313 5.97 -26.15 3.89
N THR A 314 6.89 -25.83 4.79
CA THR A 314 7.58 -24.53 4.84
C THR A 314 9.08 -24.73 5.02
N ASP A 315 9.92 -24.07 4.23
CA ASP A 315 11.39 -24.15 4.36
C ASP A 315 11.91 -23.18 5.43
N LEU A 316 11.49 -23.42 6.68
CA LEU A 316 12.11 -22.80 7.84
C LEU A 316 13.26 -23.70 8.31
N ASP A 317 14.46 -23.12 8.39
CA ASP A 317 15.70 -23.76 8.82
C ASP A 317 16.26 -24.85 7.85
N LYS A 318 15.98 -24.73 6.55
CA LYS A 318 16.49 -25.63 5.48
C LYS A 318 16.06 -27.09 5.64
N LYS A 319 14.89 -27.33 6.25
CA LYS A 319 14.38 -28.68 6.54
C LYS A 319 13.32 -29.16 5.54
N LEU A 320 12.96 -28.35 4.53
CA LEU A 320 11.93 -28.76 3.59
C LEU A 320 12.44 -29.85 2.64
N CYS A 321 11.74 -30.97 2.64
CA CYS A 321 11.82 -32.01 1.62
C CYS A 321 10.55 -31.95 0.77
N PHE A 322 10.70 -31.87 -0.56
CA PHE A 322 9.54 -31.83 -1.44
C PHE A 322 8.78 -33.17 -1.36
N PRO A 323 7.43 -33.16 -1.36
CA PRO A 323 6.66 -34.40 -1.23
C PRO A 323 6.95 -35.39 -2.36
N SER A 324 7.49 -36.56 -2.02
CA SER A 324 7.81 -37.62 -2.98
C SER A 324 6.57 -38.20 -3.68
N GLU A 325 5.38 -38.04 -3.08
CA GLU A 325 4.08 -38.38 -3.68
C GLU A 325 3.71 -37.52 -4.89
N ILE A 326 4.43 -36.42 -5.11
CA ILE A 326 4.27 -35.53 -6.27
C ILE A 326 5.40 -35.79 -7.26
N VAL A 327 6.64 -35.46 -6.87
CA VAL A 327 7.87 -35.64 -7.65
C VAL A 327 9.05 -35.77 -6.68
N SER A 328 10.00 -36.68 -6.95
CA SER A 328 11.26 -36.71 -6.22
C SER A 328 12.19 -35.61 -6.73
N THR A 329 12.52 -34.63 -5.88
CA THR A 329 13.41 -33.54 -6.25
C THR A 329 14.23 -33.05 -5.07
N ASN A 330 15.42 -32.52 -5.36
CA ASN A 330 16.28 -31.83 -4.40
C ASN A 330 15.98 -30.32 -4.31
N LEU A 331 15.08 -29.82 -5.17
CA LEU A 331 14.65 -28.42 -5.12
C LEU A 331 13.85 -28.13 -3.86
N ARG A 332 14.07 -26.95 -3.27
CA ARG A 332 13.45 -26.51 -2.02
C ARG A 332 12.77 -25.17 -2.22
N PRO A 333 11.50 -25.17 -2.64
CA PRO A 333 10.67 -23.98 -2.61
C PRO A 333 10.48 -23.51 -1.16
N ASP A 334 10.23 -22.23 -0.97
CA ASP A 334 9.99 -21.69 0.38
C ASP A 334 8.73 -22.27 1.04
N LEU A 335 7.68 -22.51 0.23
CA LEU A 335 6.41 -23.07 0.66
C LEU A 335 5.86 -24.03 -0.39
N VAL A 336 5.35 -25.17 0.05
CA VAL A 336 4.63 -26.14 -0.79
C VAL A 336 3.29 -26.44 -0.16
N LEU A 337 2.21 -26.19 -0.90
CA LEU A 337 0.84 -26.41 -0.46
C LEU A 337 0.13 -27.30 -1.47
N TRP A 338 -0.40 -28.45 -1.05
CA TRP A 338 -0.99 -29.40 -1.99
C TRP A 338 -2.16 -30.19 -1.41
N SER A 339 -3.00 -30.71 -2.29
CA SER A 339 -4.13 -31.58 -1.98
C SER A 339 -4.02 -32.86 -2.81
N PRO A 340 -3.84 -34.04 -2.17
CA PRO A 340 -3.82 -35.33 -2.86
C PRO A 340 -5.10 -35.63 -3.62
N SER A 341 -6.28 -35.32 -3.06
CA SER A 341 -7.58 -35.57 -3.68
C SER A 341 -7.80 -34.77 -4.95
N LEU A 342 -7.35 -33.51 -4.99
CA LEU A 342 -7.45 -32.65 -6.17
C LEU A 342 -6.31 -32.86 -7.17
N LYS A 343 -5.28 -33.62 -6.78
CA LYS A 343 -3.99 -33.69 -7.48
C LYS A 343 -3.50 -32.29 -7.86
N LEU A 344 -3.51 -31.35 -6.91
CA LEU A 344 -3.15 -29.95 -7.13
C LEU A 344 -2.04 -29.54 -6.17
N VAL A 345 -0.96 -28.94 -6.70
CA VAL A 345 0.18 -28.43 -5.92
C VAL A 345 0.45 -26.96 -6.25
N TYR A 346 0.68 -26.18 -5.21
CA TYR A 346 1.18 -24.81 -5.26
C TYR A 346 2.65 -24.80 -4.80
N ILE A 347 3.51 -24.34 -5.69
CA ILE A 347 4.93 -24.09 -5.43
C ILE A 347 5.08 -22.59 -5.21
N ILE A 348 5.26 -22.17 -3.96
CA ILE A 348 5.27 -20.77 -3.56
C ILE A 348 6.70 -20.38 -3.19
N GLU A 349 7.20 -19.31 -3.80
CA GLU A 349 8.58 -18.86 -3.62
C GLU A 349 8.59 -17.38 -3.23
N LEU A 350 8.95 -17.10 -1.98
CA LEU A 350 9.00 -15.78 -1.39
C LEU A 350 10.30 -15.04 -1.76
N LYS A 351 10.20 -13.73 -1.96
CA LYS A 351 11.36 -12.84 -2.07
C LYS A 351 11.10 -11.56 -1.30
N VAL A 352 12.20 -10.96 -0.82
CA VAL A 352 12.18 -9.64 -0.20
C VAL A 352 13.04 -8.65 -1.01
N PRO A 353 12.58 -8.20 -2.20
CA PRO A 353 13.39 -7.42 -3.13
C PRO A 353 13.39 -5.93 -2.80
N TRP A 354 14.18 -5.17 -3.55
CA TRP A 354 13.99 -3.73 -3.67
C TRP A 354 12.75 -3.47 -4.55
N GLU A 355 11.86 -2.57 -4.15
CA GLU A 355 10.53 -2.38 -4.76
C GLU A 355 10.60 -2.06 -6.26
N GLY A 356 11.61 -1.32 -6.72
CA GLY A 356 11.81 -1.03 -8.14
C GLY A 356 12.39 -2.19 -8.96
N ALA A 357 12.53 -3.39 -8.41
CA ALA A 357 13.08 -4.58 -9.08
C ALA A 357 12.17 -5.81 -8.91
N VAL A 358 10.88 -5.59 -8.67
CA VAL A 358 9.91 -6.64 -8.36
C VAL A 358 9.57 -7.48 -9.59
N GLU A 359 9.29 -6.86 -10.74
CA GLU A 359 8.85 -7.58 -11.95
C GLU A 359 9.94 -8.51 -12.49
N GLU A 360 11.16 -7.99 -12.68
CA GLU A 360 12.30 -8.80 -13.11
C GLU A 360 12.57 -9.99 -12.16
N ALA A 361 12.28 -9.83 -10.86
CA ALA A 361 12.46 -10.89 -9.87
C ALA A 361 11.38 -11.98 -9.96
N ASN A 362 10.18 -11.62 -10.43
CA ASN A 362 9.04 -12.51 -10.61
C ASN A 362 9.26 -13.43 -11.82
N GLU A 363 9.63 -12.88 -12.97
CA GLU A 363 9.83 -13.62 -14.21
C GLU A 363 10.93 -14.68 -14.08
N ARG A 364 12.11 -14.28 -13.58
CA ARG A 364 13.25 -15.17 -13.35
C ARG A 364 12.93 -16.37 -12.45
N LYS A 365 11.96 -16.24 -11.53
CA LYS A 365 11.59 -17.30 -10.59
C LYS A 365 10.59 -18.30 -11.14
N LYS A 366 9.69 -17.86 -12.02
CA LYS A 366 8.77 -18.80 -12.70
C LYS A 366 9.56 -19.81 -13.51
N LEU A 367 10.65 -19.37 -14.13
CA LEU A 367 11.55 -20.23 -14.90
C LEU A 367 12.25 -21.29 -14.03
N ARG A 368 12.71 -20.95 -12.82
CA ARG A 368 13.44 -21.88 -11.94
C ARG A 368 12.67 -23.16 -11.59
N TYR A 369 11.35 -23.07 -11.44
CA TYR A 369 10.50 -24.20 -11.06
C TYR A 369 9.64 -24.71 -12.23
N ALA A 370 9.91 -24.26 -13.45
CA ALA A 370 9.14 -24.66 -14.63
C ALA A 370 9.26 -26.17 -14.88
N ASP A 371 10.48 -26.70 -14.84
CA ASP A 371 10.75 -28.13 -15.04
C ASP A 371 10.09 -28.98 -13.95
N LEU A 372 10.23 -28.58 -12.69
CA LEU A 372 9.57 -29.26 -11.56
C LEU A 372 8.04 -29.27 -11.70
N ALA A 373 7.46 -28.18 -12.20
CA ALA A 373 6.02 -28.12 -12.45
C ALA A 373 5.61 -29.00 -13.64
N ALA A 374 6.44 -29.12 -14.68
CA ALA A 374 6.21 -30.01 -15.80
C ALA A 374 6.30 -31.48 -15.37
N ASP A 375 7.29 -31.86 -14.57
CA ASP A 375 7.45 -33.21 -14.01
C ASP A 375 6.22 -33.60 -13.18
N ALA A 376 5.74 -32.68 -12.34
CA ALA A 376 4.53 -32.90 -11.55
C ALA A 376 3.29 -33.10 -12.44
N GLN A 377 3.19 -32.35 -13.54
CA GLN A 377 2.12 -32.52 -14.54
C GLN A 377 2.18 -33.87 -15.24
N GLN A 378 3.37 -34.37 -15.57
CA GLN A 378 3.54 -35.72 -16.13
C GLN A 378 3.09 -36.80 -15.15
N GLN A 379 3.28 -36.58 -13.84
CA GLN A 379 2.78 -37.45 -12.78
C GLN A 379 1.28 -37.24 -12.46
N GLY A 380 0.55 -36.51 -13.31
CA GLY A 380 -0.90 -36.30 -13.18
C GLY A 380 -1.30 -35.18 -12.21
N TRP A 381 -0.36 -34.38 -11.71
CA TRP A 381 -0.65 -33.25 -10.82
C TRP A 381 -0.80 -31.92 -11.56
N LYS A 382 -1.81 -31.14 -11.21
CA LYS A 382 -1.90 -29.73 -11.59
C LYS A 382 -0.90 -28.93 -10.75
N ALA A 383 0.18 -28.46 -11.34
CA ALA A 383 1.18 -27.64 -10.66
C ALA A 383 0.98 -26.14 -10.93
N ARG A 384 1.06 -25.31 -9.88
CA ARG A 384 0.96 -23.84 -9.94
C ARG A 384 2.13 -23.17 -9.25
N ILE A 385 2.98 -22.49 -10.02
CA ILE A 385 4.09 -21.71 -9.49
C ILE A 385 3.58 -20.31 -9.10
N ARG A 386 3.91 -19.88 -7.89
CA ARG A 386 3.49 -18.60 -7.31
C ARG A 386 4.70 -17.89 -6.68
N PRO A 387 5.48 -17.13 -7.45
CA PRO A 387 6.41 -16.17 -6.87
C PRO A 387 5.62 -15.10 -6.10
N VAL A 388 6.02 -14.87 -4.86
CA VAL A 388 5.42 -13.83 -4.00
C VAL A 388 6.51 -12.90 -3.48
N GLU A 389 6.20 -11.62 -3.48
CA GLU A 389 7.16 -10.58 -3.15
C GLU A 389 6.62 -9.65 -2.06
N VAL A 390 7.48 -9.33 -1.10
CA VAL A 390 7.26 -8.25 -0.15
C VAL A 390 8.48 -7.35 -0.19
N GLY A 391 8.32 -6.11 -0.63
CA GLY A 391 9.41 -5.15 -0.72
C GLY A 391 10.14 -4.98 0.61
N CYS A 392 11.46 -4.83 0.55
CA CYS A 392 12.32 -4.72 1.73
C CYS A 392 11.96 -3.52 2.64
N ARG A 393 11.29 -2.48 2.12
CA ARG A 393 10.79 -1.35 2.92
C ARG A 393 9.39 -1.58 3.48
N GLY A 394 8.87 -2.80 3.34
CA GLY A 394 7.58 -3.22 3.87
C GLY A 394 6.40 -2.89 2.98
N PHE A 395 6.59 -2.79 1.66
CA PHE A 395 5.48 -2.65 0.70
C PHE A 395 5.13 -4.01 0.11
N VAL A 396 3.88 -4.44 0.24
CA VAL A 396 3.43 -5.74 -0.27
C VAL A 396 3.15 -5.63 -1.77
N VAL A 397 3.54 -6.63 -2.54
CA VAL A 397 3.30 -6.70 -3.99
C VAL A 397 1.96 -7.37 -4.26
N THR A 398 1.30 -6.98 -5.35
CA THR A 398 -0.01 -7.51 -5.78
C THR A 398 -0.01 -9.03 -5.97
N SER A 399 1.12 -9.64 -6.33
CA SER A 399 1.32 -11.10 -6.41
C SER A 399 1.00 -11.79 -5.08
N THR A 400 1.48 -11.23 -3.97
CA THR A 400 1.24 -11.73 -2.61
C THR A 400 -0.23 -11.60 -2.24
N SER A 401 -0.83 -10.45 -2.49
CA SER A 401 -2.27 -10.24 -2.22
C SER A 401 -3.16 -11.13 -3.08
N ARG A 402 -2.77 -11.37 -4.33
CA ARG A 402 -3.45 -12.32 -5.22
C ARG A 402 -3.34 -13.74 -4.68
N LEU A 403 -2.17 -14.19 -4.21
CA LEU A 403 -2.03 -15.50 -3.59
C LEU A 403 -2.95 -15.64 -2.37
N LEU A 404 -2.92 -14.67 -1.45
CA LEU A 404 -3.80 -14.67 -0.27
C LEU A 404 -5.27 -14.80 -0.68
N GLY A 405 -5.66 -14.05 -1.70
CA GLY A 405 -6.99 -14.13 -2.27
C GLY A 405 -7.31 -15.48 -2.93
N GLU A 406 -6.39 -16.05 -3.71
CA GLU A 406 -6.55 -17.39 -4.30
C GLU A 406 -6.73 -18.46 -3.21
N MET A 407 -6.12 -18.28 -2.04
CA MET A 407 -6.24 -19.18 -0.88
C MET A 407 -7.49 -18.91 -0.01
N GLY A 408 -8.37 -17.99 -0.41
CA GLY A 408 -9.60 -17.69 0.35
C GLY A 408 -9.41 -16.74 1.52
N VAL A 409 -8.23 -16.12 1.68
CA VAL A 409 -8.02 -15.07 2.69
C VAL A 409 -8.62 -13.77 2.15
N ARG A 410 -9.74 -13.34 2.75
CA ARG A 410 -10.55 -12.19 2.29
C ARG A 410 -10.77 -11.13 3.37
N GLY A 411 -11.26 -9.96 2.96
CA GLY A 411 -11.82 -8.94 3.85
C GLY A 411 -10.86 -8.45 4.95
N LYS A 412 -11.27 -8.60 6.22
CA LYS A 412 -10.47 -8.18 7.38
C LYS A 412 -9.20 -9.04 7.53
N ALA A 413 -9.30 -10.36 7.32
CA ALA A 413 -8.17 -11.27 7.41
C ALA A 413 -7.10 -10.95 6.34
N HIS A 414 -7.53 -10.65 5.11
CA HIS A 414 -6.62 -10.22 4.02
C HIS A 414 -5.87 -8.94 4.39
N ARG A 415 -6.59 -7.90 4.81
CA ARG A 415 -5.98 -6.63 5.24
C ARG A 415 -5.00 -6.82 6.41
N GLN A 416 -5.31 -7.73 7.34
CA GLN A 416 -4.44 -8.03 8.47
C GLN A 416 -3.18 -8.78 8.01
N ALA A 417 -3.31 -9.81 7.16
CA ALA A 417 -2.18 -10.54 6.60
C ALA A 417 -1.22 -9.63 5.82
N VAL A 418 -1.74 -8.74 4.97
CA VAL A 418 -0.94 -7.73 4.26
C VAL A 418 -0.20 -6.82 5.24
N LYS A 419 -0.86 -6.36 6.31
CA LYS A 419 -0.23 -5.55 7.36
C LYS A 419 0.87 -6.30 8.10
N ASP A 420 0.67 -7.57 8.41
CA ASP A 420 1.64 -8.36 9.17
C ASP A 420 2.87 -8.73 8.32
N LEU A 421 2.68 -9.08 7.05
CA LEU A 421 3.77 -9.30 6.09
C LEU A 421 4.59 -8.02 5.88
N SER A 422 3.91 -6.89 5.67
CA SER A 422 4.53 -5.56 5.60
C SER A 422 5.38 -5.26 6.83
N ARG A 423 4.82 -5.53 8.02
CA ARG A 423 5.47 -5.32 9.32
C ARG A 423 6.68 -6.24 9.52
N ALA A 424 6.61 -7.50 9.13
CA ALA A 424 7.70 -8.45 9.22
C ALA A 424 8.90 -8.01 8.37
N ALA A 425 8.64 -7.63 7.11
CA ALA A 425 9.68 -7.16 6.19
C ALA A 425 10.33 -5.85 6.69
N GLU A 426 9.50 -4.91 7.14
CA GLU A 426 9.97 -3.63 7.70
C GLU A 426 10.83 -3.83 8.95
N LYS A 427 10.35 -4.60 9.93
CA LYS A 427 11.09 -4.86 11.17
C LYS A 427 12.43 -5.54 10.88
N GLY A 428 12.43 -6.51 9.96
CA GLY A 428 13.66 -7.17 9.55
C GLY A 428 14.65 -6.20 8.89
N SER A 429 14.17 -5.30 8.03
CA SER A 429 15.01 -4.27 7.41
C SER A 429 15.47 -3.19 8.38
N GLN A 430 14.66 -2.83 9.37
CA GLN A 430 15.06 -1.93 10.44
C GLN A 430 16.18 -2.54 11.27
N TRP A 431 16.09 -3.83 11.57
CA TRP A 431 17.15 -4.55 12.28
C TRP A 431 18.45 -4.61 11.46
N LEU A 432 18.36 -4.99 10.18
CA LEU A 432 19.48 -4.93 9.23
C LEU A 432 20.14 -3.54 9.22
N TRP A 433 19.31 -2.50 9.18
CA TRP A 433 19.78 -1.12 9.22
C TRP A 433 20.52 -0.80 10.51
N MET A 434 19.99 -1.17 11.67
CA MET A 434 20.65 -0.93 12.96
C MET A 434 22.00 -1.66 13.03
N LYS A 435 22.07 -2.89 12.52
CA LYS A 435 23.27 -3.74 12.53
C LYS A 435 24.20 -3.56 11.33
N ARG A 436 23.96 -2.56 10.48
CA ARG A 436 24.74 -2.34 9.24
C ARG A 436 26.25 -2.10 9.45
N LYS A 437 26.65 -1.65 10.64
CA LYS A 437 28.05 -1.42 11.03
C LYS A 437 28.65 -2.55 11.87
N ASP A 438 27.82 -3.46 12.35
CA ASP A 438 28.23 -4.56 13.21
C ASP A 438 28.94 -5.60 12.33
N LEU A 439 30.22 -5.91 12.58
CA LEU A 439 30.99 -6.87 11.79
C LEU A 439 30.74 -8.32 12.24
N THR A 440 30.32 -8.52 13.50
CA THR A 440 30.21 -9.84 14.13
C THR A 440 28.84 -10.47 13.92
N TRP A 441 27.82 -9.67 13.62
CA TRP A 441 26.49 -10.22 13.37
C TRP A 441 26.45 -11.08 12.09
N ALA A 442 26.18 -12.36 12.28
CA ALA A 442 25.88 -13.31 11.20
C ALA A 442 24.70 -14.17 11.62
N PHE A 443 23.89 -14.56 10.64
CA PHE A 443 22.84 -15.56 10.78
C PHE A 443 23.28 -16.78 9.98
N LYS A 444 23.71 -17.83 10.69
CA LYS A 444 24.16 -19.08 10.09
C LYS A 444 23.01 -20.06 9.97
#